data_AF-A0AAE9EVH6-F1
#
_entry.id   AF-A0AAE9EVH6-F1
#
_cell.length_a   1.000
_cell.length_b   1.000
_cell.length_c   1.000
_cell.angle_alpha   90.00
_cell.angle_beta   90.00
_cell.angle_gamma   90.00
#
_symmetry.space_group_name_H-M   'P 1'
#
loop_
_entity.id
_entity.type
_entity.pdbx_description
1 polymer ?
#
loop_
_entity_poly.entity_id
_entity_poly.type
_entity_poly.pdbx_seq_one_letter_code
_entity_poly.pdbx_strand_id
1 'polypeptide(L)' 'MKRLGVDPPCRVLDPSEEVLLAVSCDPFAFGQEDTNNDRTTVEWSNTLDGAAKQFRREWLQKDGMVRRKNLPINYNP' A
#
# COMPACT_ATOMS: atom_id res chain seq x y z
N MET A 1 7.19 9.53 -14.05
CA MET A 1 7.85 9.11 -12.80
C MET A 1 6.77 8.75 -11.79
N LYS A 2 6.98 7.79 -10.89
CA LYS A 2 6.06 7.58 -9.75
C LYS A 2 6.40 8.64 -8.71
N ARG A 3 5.56 9.67 -8.55
CA ARG A 3 5.79 10.71 -7.54
C ARG A 3 5.56 10.23 -6.10
N LEU A 4 4.86 9.11 -5.92
CA LEU A 4 4.54 8.56 -4.60
C LEU A 4 5.39 7.33 -4.30
N GLY A 5 6.02 7.33 -3.11
CA GLY A 5 6.71 6.19 -2.52
C GLY A 5 6.07 5.76 -1.21
N VAL A 6 6.11 4.46 -0.87
CA VAL A 6 5.59 3.91 0.40
C VAL A 6 6.64 3.02 1.04
N ASP A 7 6.94 3.25 2.31
CA ASP A 7 7.89 2.44 3.09
C ASP A 7 7.36 2.12 4.51
N PRO A 8 7.37 0.85 4.95
CA PRO A 8 7.64 -0.36 4.15
C PRO A 8 6.54 -0.60 3.10
N PRO A 9 6.87 -1.13 1.90
CA PRO A 9 5.87 -1.41 0.86
C PRO A 9 4.99 -2.63 1.16
N CYS A 10 5.40 -3.48 2.10
CA CYS A 10 4.65 -4.66 2.54
C CYS A 10 5.10 -5.10 3.94
N ARG A 11 4.19 -5.73 4.71
CA ARG A 11 4.49 -6.31 6.03
C ARG A 11 3.48 -7.41 6.37
N VAL A 12 3.89 -8.34 7.21
CA VAL A 12 2.99 -9.30 7.88
C VAL A 12 2.70 -8.78 9.27
N LEU A 13 1.41 -8.66 9.60
CA LEU A 13 0.94 -8.19 10.90
C LEU A 13 0.29 -9.33 11.66
N ASP A 14 0.66 -9.50 12.92
CA ASP A 14 -0.06 -10.35 13.86
C ASP A 14 -1.42 -9.71 14.22
N PRO A 15 -2.38 -10.48 14.76
CA PRO A 15 -3.64 -9.91 15.23
C PRO A 15 -3.41 -8.76 16.21
N SER A 16 -4.00 -7.60 15.90
CA SER A 16 -3.86 -6.33 16.66
C SER A 16 -2.47 -5.68 16.63
N GLU A 17 -1.55 -6.15 15.80
CA GLU A 17 -0.29 -5.43 15.54
C GLU A 17 -0.54 -4.19 14.68
N GLU A 18 0.08 -3.08 15.05
CA GLU A 18 0.03 -1.83 14.30
C GLU A 18 1.32 -1.62 13.48
N VAL A 19 1.18 -0.89 12.38
CA VAL A 19 2.32 -0.44 11.57
C VAL A 19 2.12 1.00 11.13
N LEU A 20 3.20 1.76 11.19
CA LEU A 20 3.31 3.07 10.56
C LEU A 20 3.88 2.90 9.15
N LEU A 21 3.24 3.49 8.15
CA LEU A 21 3.73 3.57 6.78
C LEU A 21 4.09 5.01 6.46
N ALA A 22 5.30 5.24 5.94
CA ALA A 22 5.69 6.52 5.40
C ALA A 22 5.26 6.62 3.94
N VAL A 23 4.48 7.66 3.60
CA VAL A 23 4.14 8.00 2.22
C VAL A 23 4.92 9.25 1.84
N SER A 24 5.83 9.11 0.88
CA SER A 24 6.64 10.21 0.34
C SER A 24 6.05 10.71 -0.97
N CYS A 25 6.25 12.00 -1.25
CA CYS A 25 5.85 12.65 -2.50
C CYS A 25 7.04 13.43 -3.06
N ASP A 26 7.56 13.01 -4.22
CA ASP A 26 8.64 13.71 -4.92
C ASP A 26 8.15 15.05 -5.48
N PRO A 27 9.00 16.08 -5.57
CA PRO A 27 8.64 17.35 -6.20
C PRO A 27 8.19 17.17 -7.65
N PHE A 28 7.12 17.87 -8.03
CA PHE A 28 6.54 17.79 -9.37
C PHE A 28 5.80 19.09 -9.72
N ALA A 29 5.47 19.31 -10.99
CA ALA A 29 4.81 20.54 -11.43
C ALA A 29 3.28 20.39 -11.34
N PHE A 30 2.69 20.75 -10.20
CA PHE A 30 1.25 20.53 -9.89
C PHE A 30 0.28 20.95 -10.99
N GLY A 31 0.49 22.11 -11.64
CA GLY A 31 -0.39 22.60 -12.71
C GLY A 31 -0.15 21.99 -14.10
N GLN A 32 0.85 21.14 -14.27
CA GLN A 32 1.23 20.53 -15.56
C GLN A 32 1.00 19.02 -15.60
N GLU A 33 0.61 18.41 -14.47
CA GLU A 33 0.44 16.97 -14.36
C GLU A 33 -0.94 16.63 -13.79
N ASP A 34 -1.49 15.48 -14.18
CA ASP A 34 -2.72 14.97 -13.59
C ASP A 34 -2.47 14.53 -12.13
N THR A 35 -3.29 15.03 -11.22
CA THR A 35 -3.22 14.76 -9.78
C THR A 35 -4.52 14.15 -9.25
N ASN A 36 -5.58 14.09 -10.06
CA ASN A 36 -6.92 13.69 -9.61
C ASN A 36 -7.05 12.18 -9.40
N ASN A 37 -6.13 11.41 -9.98
CA ASN A 37 -6.17 9.95 -9.99
C ASN A 37 -5.19 9.30 -8.99
N ASP A 38 -4.42 10.11 -8.27
CA ASP A 38 -3.43 9.62 -7.32
C ASP A 38 -4.09 8.96 -6.11
N ARG A 39 -3.65 7.74 -5.81
CA ARG A 39 -4.12 6.96 -4.66
C ARG A 39 -3.04 6.01 -4.19
N THR A 40 -3.02 5.77 -2.88
CA THR A 40 -2.31 4.63 -2.31
C THR A 40 -3.30 3.51 -2.05
N THR A 41 -2.95 2.29 -2.39
CA THR A 41 -3.82 1.12 -2.20
C THR A 41 -3.17 0.17 -1.21
N VAL A 42 -3.90 -0.16 -0.14
CA VAL A 42 -3.51 -1.21 0.80
C VAL A 42 -4.28 -2.47 0.43
N GLU A 43 -3.56 -3.55 0.15
CA GLU A 43 -4.11 -4.88 -0.12
C GLU A 43 -3.68 -5.82 1.00
N TRP A 44 -4.59 -6.68 1.44
CA TRP A 44 -4.29 -7.67 2.46
C TRP A 44 -5.08 -8.96 2.27
N SER A 45 -4.49 -10.05 2.73
CA SER A 45 -5.14 -11.35 2.87
C SER A 45 -4.65 -12.00 4.16
N ASN A 46 -5.38 -12.97 4.66
CA ASN A 46 -4.93 -13.76 5.80
C ASN A 46 -3.75 -14.63 5.35
N THR A 47 -2.74 -14.76 6.21
CA THR A 47 -1.64 -15.70 5.96
C THR A 47 -2.12 -17.14 6.10
N LEU A 48 -1.40 -18.09 5.53
CA LEU A 48 -1.62 -19.52 5.82
C LEU A 48 -1.24 -19.81 7.28
N ASP A 49 -1.88 -20.82 7.89
CA ASP A 49 -1.54 -21.25 9.24
C ASP A 49 -0.06 -21.65 9.34
N GLY A 50 0.61 -21.16 10.39
CA GLY A 50 2.05 -21.41 10.61
C GLY A 50 2.99 -20.73 9.61
N ALA A 51 2.48 -19.80 8.78
CA ALA A 51 3.34 -19.03 7.89
C ALA A 51 4.36 -18.17 8.67
N ALA A 52 5.57 -18.07 8.14
CA ALA A 52 6.59 -17.18 8.68
C ALA A 52 6.14 -15.72 8.59
N LYS A 53 6.64 -14.87 9.50
CA LYS A 53 6.42 -13.41 9.50
C LYS A 53 7.26 -12.70 8.42
N GLN A 54 7.20 -13.22 7.20
CA GLN A 54 7.87 -12.71 6.02
C GLN A 54 6.86 -12.68 4.88
N PHE A 55 6.62 -11.49 4.35
CA PHE A 55 5.64 -11.30 3.30
C PHE A 55 6.00 -12.11 2.05
N ARG A 56 5.01 -12.80 1.48
CA ARG A 56 5.12 -13.49 0.20
C ARG A 56 4.03 -13.02 -0.75
N ARG A 57 4.44 -12.48 -1.90
CA ARG A 57 3.51 -11.95 -2.92
C ARG A 57 2.51 -13.00 -3.42
N GLU A 58 2.90 -14.28 -3.43
CA GLU A 58 2.04 -15.40 -3.82
C GLU A 58 0.75 -15.53 -3.00
N TRP A 59 0.72 -15.01 -1.76
CA TRP A 59 -0.50 -15.02 -0.94
C TRP A 59 -1.59 -14.11 -1.51
N LEU A 60 -1.23 -13.12 -2.32
CA LEU A 60 -2.18 -12.24 -3.01
C LEU A 60 -2.65 -12.80 -4.36
N GLN A 61 -2.10 -13.93 -4.82
CA GLN A 61 -2.38 -14.52 -6.14
C GLN A 61 -3.14 -15.85 -6.07
N LYS A 62 -3.16 -16.49 -4.89
CA LYS A 62 -3.89 -17.73 -4.66
C LYS A 62 -5.38 -17.47 -4.45
N ASP A 63 -6.20 -18.52 -4.51
CA ASP A 63 -7.68 -18.52 -4.34
C ASP A 63 -8.19 -17.98 -2.98
N GLY A 64 -7.33 -17.39 -2.15
CA GLY A 64 -7.71 -16.75 -0.91
C GLY A 64 -8.40 -15.40 -1.14
N MET A 65 -9.24 -15.00 -0.20
CA MET A 65 -9.90 -13.69 -0.27
C MET A 65 -8.87 -12.57 -0.06
N VAL A 66 -8.66 -11.75 -1.07
CA VAL A 66 -7.88 -10.51 -0.98
C VAL A 66 -8.84 -9.35 -0.75
N ARG A 67 -8.57 -8.56 0.30
CA ARG A 67 -9.26 -7.31 0.59
C ARG A 67 -8.38 -6.14 0.17
N ARG A 68 -9.04 -5.04 -0.19
CA ARG A 68 -8.36 -3.83 -0.68
C ARG A 68 -9.03 -2.58 -0.10
N LYS A 69 -8.23 -1.60 0.28
CA LYS A 69 -8.66 -0.24 0.65
C LYS A 69 -7.87 0.77 -0.16
N ASN A 70 -8.58 1.64 -0.88
CA ASN A 70 -7.98 2.76 -1.58
C ASN A 70 -7.98 4.00 -0.68
N LEU A 71 -6.86 4.69 -0.64
CA LEU A 71 -6.67 5.96 0.05
C LEU A 71 -6.41 7.02 -1.03
N PRO A 72 -7.42 7.84 -1.41
CA PRO A 72 -7.23 8.90 -2.40
C PRO A 72 -6.27 9.96 -1.87
N ILE A 73 -5.45 10.52 -2.75
CA ILE A 73 -4.55 11.62 -2.43
C ILE A 73 -5.19 12.93 -2.87
N ASN A 74 -5.29 13.87 -1.94
CA ASN A 74 -5.70 15.24 -2.22
C ASN A 74 -4.48 16.14 -2.08
N TYR A 75 -4.30 17.04 -3.03
CA TYR A 75 -3.26 18.06 -3.01
C TYR A 75 -3.86 19.39 -2.59
N ASN A 76 -3.22 20.07 -1.65
CA ASN A 76 -3.58 21.41 -1.22
C ASN A 76 -2.50 22.39 -1.72
N PRO A 77 -2.71 23.01 -2.90
CA PRO A 77 -1.74 23.92 -3.50
C PRO A 77 -1.61 25.26 -2.76
#